data_AF-A0A6A4WS48-F1
#
_entry.id   AF-A0A6A4WS48-F1
#
_cell.length_a   1.000
_cell.length_b   1.000
_cell.length_c   1.000
_cell.angle_alpha   90.00
_cell.angle_beta   90.00
_cell.angle_gamma   90.00
#
_symmetry.space_group_name_H-M   'P 1'
#
loop_
_entity.id
_entity.type
_entity.pdbx_description
1 polymer ?
#
loop_
_entity_poly.entity_id
_entity_poly.type
_entity_poly.pdbx_seq_one_letter_code
_entity_poly.pdbx_strand_id
1 'polypeptide(L)'
;MTRRLPVLCFDFHSLQTYMTPPTMRLLALSVALAASLCTCDASLASVTYTEDHKFHVQDGVAENWVAKANLTRKYYETGWDFLEVETNGDYPDNDQAYAAGLVEAYLTKDLVVMHWNNTVSGYCQWQGQEMCDKLNDYVATNEQWVNSMVEQNAASDPYWHQVGLVYQQLNGLIDGVDLTPTIPGDPGVKPKHLKASWGSRTLGSGHCSALIKVLPGGEDLYTAQVTWSSFQSMMRIQKRYVFNYGQTDGPDKVAIPGRVSTFSSYPGILSSQVLEWIRAVVANNLATSGEEWTDVFGRHNSGTYNNQFPAPVMAEDVTGVLQSQQYWPSYNSPYFPEIFNLSGNPELVDEYGDWFSYDMTPRARIFRRDQDGVTDVGSMMKLMRYNDYKNDPLSACDCDPPYSGENAISARCDLNPANGTYPFSALGHRDHGGTDMKLTTIQTDLFQFDPIQWDFQWQ
;
A
#
# COMPACT_ATOMS: atom_id res chain seq x y z
N MET A 1 16.00 -38.51 -0.89
CA MET A 1 17.14 -38.30 -1.81
C MET A 1 17.24 -36.82 -2.13
N THR A 2 17.92 -36.08 -1.27
CA THR A 2 18.18 -34.64 -1.37
C THR A 2 19.52 -34.41 -2.05
N ARG A 3 19.53 -33.77 -3.23
CA ARG A 3 20.76 -33.24 -3.83
C ARG A 3 20.94 -31.79 -3.36
N ARG A 4 21.81 -31.59 -2.37
CA ARG A 4 22.41 -30.28 -2.07
C ARG A 4 23.54 -30.05 -3.08
N LEU A 5 23.57 -28.87 -3.69
CA LEU A 5 24.77 -28.33 -4.33
C LEU A 5 25.79 -27.95 -3.22
N PRO A 6 27.10 -28.16 -3.42
CA PRO A 6 28.09 -27.99 -2.37
C PRO A 6 28.40 -26.50 -2.14
N VAL A 7 28.32 -26.08 -0.88
CA VAL A 7 29.00 -24.88 -0.39
C VAL A 7 30.50 -25.20 -0.38
N LEU A 8 31.27 -24.50 -1.21
CA LEU A 8 32.73 -24.52 -1.15
C LEU A 8 33.16 -23.79 0.13
N CYS A 9 33.34 -24.52 1.23
CA CYS A 9 34.17 -24.05 2.34
C CYS A 9 35.63 -24.00 1.85
N PHE A 10 36.17 -22.79 1.66
CA PHE A 10 37.60 -22.62 1.47
C PHE A 10 38.30 -22.80 2.81
N ASP A 11 39.05 -23.90 2.95
CA ASP A 11 39.94 -24.16 4.08
C ASP A 11 41.23 -23.32 3.91
N PHE A 12 41.40 -22.28 4.72
CA PHE A 12 42.49 -21.31 4.60
C PHE A 12 43.86 -21.84 5.07
N HIS A 13 43.96 -23.09 5.52
CA HIS A 13 45.20 -23.66 6.06
C HIS A 13 46.17 -24.25 5.02
N SER A 14 45.79 -24.36 3.74
CA SER A 14 46.64 -25.00 2.71
C SER A 14 47.18 -24.08 1.60
N LEU A 15 47.01 -22.75 1.70
CA LEU A 15 47.42 -21.79 0.65
C LEU A 15 48.65 -20.93 0.99
N GLN A 16 49.32 -21.16 2.14
CA GLN A 16 50.50 -20.36 2.53
C GLN A 16 51.79 -20.69 1.76
N THR A 17 51.83 -21.74 0.93
CA THR A 17 53.09 -22.21 0.33
C THR A 17 53.35 -21.78 -1.11
N TYR A 18 52.43 -21.09 -1.79
CA TYR A 18 52.58 -20.80 -3.24
C TYR A 18 52.16 -19.41 -3.75
N MET A 19 52.10 -18.37 -2.91
CA MET A 19 51.76 -17.02 -3.38
C MET A 19 52.81 -15.98 -3.00
N THR A 20 53.25 -15.19 -3.98
CA THR A 20 54.24 -14.10 -3.79
C THR A 20 53.57 -12.85 -3.20
N PRO A 21 54.30 -11.98 -2.46
CA PRO A 21 53.74 -10.80 -1.79
C PRO A 21 52.85 -9.86 -2.63
N PRO A 22 53.09 -9.66 -3.95
CA PRO A 22 52.21 -8.82 -4.77
C PRO A 22 50.85 -9.48 -5.07
N THR A 23 50.79 -10.81 -5.16
CA THR A 23 49.54 -11.53 -5.45
C THR A 23 48.60 -11.59 -4.25
N MET A 24 49.16 -11.60 -3.04
CA MET A 24 48.39 -11.54 -1.79
C MET A 24 47.72 -10.17 -1.59
N ARG A 25 48.36 -9.08 -2.05
CA ARG A 25 47.77 -7.72 -2.02
C ARG A 25 46.64 -7.56 -3.03
N LEU A 26 46.74 -8.15 -4.21
CA LEU A 26 45.68 -8.15 -5.23
C LEU A 26 44.47 -8.98 -4.79
N LEU A 27 44.70 -10.14 -4.15
CA LEU A 27 43.62 -10.97 -3.60
C LEU A 27 42.95 -10.31 -2.37
N ALA A 28 43.75 -9.65 -1.50
CA ALA A 28 43.21 -8.90 -0.38
C ALA A 28 42.45 -7.65 -0.84
N LEU A 29 42.91 -6.95 -1.89
CA LEU A 29 42.14 -5.86 -2.50
C LEU A 29 40.87 -6.37 -3.18
N SER A 30 40.89 -7.51 -3.87
CA SER A 30 39.70 -8.04 -4.54
C SER A 30 38.69 -8.63 -3.55
N VAL A 31 39.14 -9.22 -2.43
CA VAL A 31 38.28 -9.65 -1.33
C VAL A 31 37.76 -8.46 -0.53
N ALA A 32 38.54 -7.38 -0.36
CA ALA A 32 38.05 -6.13 0.24
C ALA A 32 37.07 -5.38 -0.68
N LEU A 33 37.28 -5.40 -2.01
CA LEU A 33 36.34 -4.86 -3.00
C LEU A 33 35.07 -5.72 -3.12
N ALA A 34 35.17 -7.04 -2.95
CA ALA A 34 34.03 -7.95 -2.94
C ALA A 34 33.27 -7.93 -1.59
N ALA A 35 33.97 -7.67 -0.48
CA ALA A 35 33.37 -7.45 0.83
C ALA A 35 32.76 -6.04 0.98
N SER A 36 33.13 -5.08 0.12
CA SER A 36 32.47 -3.77 -0.01
C SER A 36 31.30 -3.79 -1.01
N LEU A 37 30.88 -4.96 -1.49
CA LEU A 37 29.78 -5.13 -2.45
C LEU A 37 28.72 -6.10 -1.87
N CYS A 38 28.21 -5.77 -0.68
CA CYS A 38 26.89 -6.18 -0.16
C CYS A 38 26.77 -5.75 1.32
N THR A 39 26.99 -4.46 1.60
CA THR A 39 26.33 -3.86 2.75
C THR A 39 24.92 -3.47 2.28
N CYS A 40 23.91 -3.80 3.08
CA CYS A 40 22.57 -3.26 2.90
C CYS A 40 22.63 -1.78 3.22
N ASP A 41 23.12 -0.98 2.28
CA ASP A 41 23.30 0.45 2.50
C ASP A 41 21.94 1.12 2.43
N ALA A 42 21.38 1.30 3.62
CA ALA A 42 20.29 2.22 3.87
C ALA A 42 20.70 3.60 3.31
N SER A 43 19.94 4.11 2.35
CA SER A 43 20.20 5.39 1.71
C SER A 43 19.55 6.49 2.54
N LEU A 44 20.37 7.39 3.06
CA LEU A 44 19.93 8.47 3.94
C LEU A 44 19.99 9.79 3.18
N ALA A 45 18.94 10.60 3.28
CA ALA A 45 18.91 11.95 2.71
C ALA A 45 18.19 12.92 3.65
N SER A 46 18.43 14.21 3.46
CA SER A 46 17.76 15.29 4.17
C SER A 46 17.52 16.50 3.30
N VAL A 47 16.51 17.27 3.67
CA VAL A 47 16.14 18.54 3.05
C VAL A 47 16.41 19.65 4.07
N THR A 48 17.13 20.68 3.66
CA THR A 48 17.36 21.90 4.43
C THR A 48 16.60 23.07 3.80
N TYR A 49 16.30 24.10 4.60
CA TYR A 49 15.77 25.37 4.12
C TYR A 49 16.79 26.47 4.41
N THR A 50 17.32 27.07 3.37
CA THR A 50 18.45 28.01 3.46
C THR A 50 18.01 29.47 3.40
N GLU A 51 18.94 30.39 3.72
CA GLU A 51 18.68 31.84 3.77
C GLU A 51 18.20 32.46 2.45
N ASP A 52 18.38 31.76 1.32
CA ASP A 52 17.83 32.15 0.01
C ASP A 52 16.36 31.74 -0.18
N HIS A 53 15.69 31.28 0.88
CA HIS A 53 14.30 30.84 0.90
C HIS A 53 14.01 29.66 -0.04
N LYS A 54 14.98 28.74 -0.18
CA LYS A 54 14.86 27.54 -1.02
C LYS A 54 15.10 26.26 -0.23
N PHE A 55 14.44 25.20 -0.68
CA PHE A 55 14.68 23.85 -0.22
C PHE A 55 15.85 23.23 -0.98
N HIS A 56 16.79 22.64 -0.26
CA HIS A 56 17.92 21.90 -0.83
C HIS A 56 17.93 20.48 -0.28
N VAL A 57 17.90 19.51 -1.19
CA VAL A 57 18.02 18.09 -0.84
C VAL A 57 19.45 17.61 -1.02
N GLN A 58 19.93 16.79 -0.09
CA GLN A 58 21.28 16.25 -0.10
C GLN A 58 21.34 14.85 0.52
N ASP A 59 22.38 14.09 0.17
CA ASP A 59 22.72 12.82 0.83
C ASP A 59 23.15 13.07 2.29
N GLY A 60 22.83 12.12 3.15
CA GLY A 60 23.07 12.19 4.60
C GLY A 60 22.08 13.11 5.33
N VAL A 61 22.32 13.31 6.63
CA VAL A 61 21.52 14.18 7.49
C VAL A 61 22.30 15.45 7.81
N ALA A 62 21.84 16.59 7.31
CA ALA A 62 22.33 17.93 7.68
C ALA A 62 21.98 18.27 9.13
N GLU A 63 22.63 19.27 9.75
CA GLU A 63 22.27 19.72 11.11
C GLU A 63 20.92 20.46 11.15
N ASN A 64 20.64 21.30 10.15
CA ASN A 64 19.44 22.14 10.02
C ASN A 64 18.39 21.53 9.07
N TRP A 65 18.15 20.22 9.21
CA TRP A 65 17.20 19.49 8.39
C TRP A 65 15.75 19.86 8.75
N VAL A 66 14.93 20.08 7.72
CA VAL A 66 13.47 20.25 7.79
C VAL A 66 12.78 18.89 7.74
N ALA A 67 13.27 18.02 6.87
CA ALA A 67 12.87 16.62 6.78
C ALA A 67 14.09 15.75 6.44
N LYS A 68 14.05 14.50 6.89
CA LYS A 68 15.04 13.48 6.54
C LYS A 68 14.34 12.17 6.24
N ALA A 69 14.98 11.33 5.44
CA ALA A 69 14.47 10.01 5.13
C ALA A 69 15.56 8.97 5.05
N ASN A 70 15.16 7.73 5.28
CA ASN A 70 15.99 6.54 5.17
C ASN A 70 15.27 5.50 4.31
N LEU A 71 15.88 5.09 3.20
CA LEU A 71 15.40 4.03 2.32
C LEU A 71 16.29 2.81 2.43
N THR A 72 15.73 1.69 2.87
CA THR A 72 16.37 0.37 2.85
C THR A 72 15.78 -0.47 1.72
N ARG A 73 16.59 -0.76 0.69
CA ARG A 73 16.13 -1.54 -0.47
C ARG A 73 16.30 -3.04 -0.21
N LYS A 74 15.18 -3.74 -0.08
CA LYS A 74 15.07 -5.17 0.26
C LYS A 74 14.07 -5.90 -0.62
N TYR A 75 13.58 -5.28 -1.68
CA TYR A 75 12.56 -5.84 -2.55
C TYR A 75 12.93 -7.22 -3.11
N TYR A 76 14.16 -7.43 -3.57
CA TYR A 76 14.59 -8.72 -4.11
C TYR A 76 14.74 -9.83 -3.06
N GLU A 77 14.90 -9.47 -1.78
CA GLU A 77 15.06 -10.42 -0.68
C GLU A 77 13.70 -10.75 -0.02
N THR A 78 12.84 -9.75 0.13
CA THR A 78 11.63 -9.84 0.97
C THR A 78 10.33 -9.55 0.21
N GLY A 79 10.41 -8.99 -1.00
CA GLY A 79 9.28 -8.40 -1.71
C GLY A 79 8.91 -6.97 -1.28
N TRP A 80 9.66 -6.37 -0.35
CA TRP A 80 9.42 -5.03 0.19
C TRP A 80 10.69 -4.18 0.23
N ASP A 81 10.57 -2.92 -0.17
CA ASP A 81 11.47 -1.86 0.27
C ASP A 81 10.90 -1.18 1.52
N PHE A 82 11.74 -0.50 2.28
CA PHE A 82 11.40 0.08 3.57
C PHE A 82 11.81 1.56 3.61
N LEU A 83 10.85 2.46 3.79
CA LEU A 83 11.09 3.90 3.80
C LEU A 83 10.64 4.50 5.14
N GLU A 84 11.52 5.23 5.79
CA GLU A 84 11.19 6.08 6.92
C GLU A 84 11.37 7.55 6.55
N VAL A 85 10.40 8.40 6.86
CA VAL A 85 10.45 9.86 6.68
C VAL A 85 10.13 10.52 8.01
N GLU A 86 10.98 11.44 8.44
CA GLU A 86 10.82 12.22 9.67
C GLU A 86 10.91 13.71 9.36
N THR A 87 10.00 14.52 9.91
CA THR A 87 10.04 15.98 9.81
C THR A 87 10.53 16.61 11.11
N ASN A 88 11.08 17.82 11.06
CA ASN A 88 11.55 18.55 12.23
C ASN A 88 10.50 19.57 12.68
N GLY A 89 10.05 19.47 13.93
CA GLY A 89 9.01 20.33 14.51
C GLY A 89 9.41 21.78 14.75
N ASP A 90 10.69 22.12 14.59
CA ASP A 90 11.21 23.49 14.69
C ASP A 90 10.84 24.36 13.48
N TYR A 91 10.31 23.76 12.41
CA TYR A 91 9.91 24.44 11.17
C TYR A 91 8.39 24.54 11.05
N PRO A 92 7.85 25.52 10.29
CA PRO A 92 6.44 25.59 9.95
C PRO A 92 5.92 24.29 9.32
N ASP A 93 4.66 23.93 9.60
CA ASP A 93 4.12 22.64 9.15
C ASP A 93 4.10 22.50 7.62
N ASN A 94 3.85 23.60 6.89
CA ASN A 94 3.88 23.62 5.43
C ASN A 94 5.28 23.27 4.88
N ASP A 95 6.33 23.81 5.50
CA ASP A 95 7.71 23.56 5.09
C ASP A 95 8.09 22.10 5.39
N GLN A 96 7.68 21.60 6.56
CA GLN A 96 7.84 20.19 6.92
C GLN A 96 7.18 19.26 5.91
N ALA A 97 5.92 19.52 5.53
CA ALA A 97 5.17 18.68 4.61
C ALA A 97 5.79 18.67 3.22
N TYR A 98 6.12 19.85 2.67
CA TYR A 98 6.81 19.94 1.37
C TYR A 98 8.16 19.21 1.39
N ALA A 99 8.98 19.44 2.42
CA ALA A 99 10.27 18.78 2.57
C ALA A 99 10.15 17.25 2.70
N ALA A 100 9.10 16.75 3.37
CA ALA A 100 8.83 15.32 3.49
C ALA A 100 8.56 14.66 2.13
N GLY A 101 7.76 15.32 1.28
CA GLY A 101 7.53 14.88 -0.09
C GLY A 101 8.81 14.89 -0.93
N LEU A 102 9.58 15.97 -0.82
CA LEU A 102 10.82 16.16 -1.57
C LEU A 102 11.88 15.11 -1.25
N VAL A 103 12.10 14.81 0.04
CA VAL A 103 13.10 13.82 0.46
C VAL A 103 12.69 12.40 0.11
N GLU A 104 11.39 12.06 0.18
CA GLU A 104 10.88 10.77 -0.28
C GLU A 104 11.11 10.60 -1.78
N ALA A 105 10.74 11.60 -2.57
CA ALA A 105 10.95 11.59 -4.02
C ALA A 105 12.42 11.43 -4.38
N TYR A 106 13.31 12.14 -3.69
CA TYR A 106 14.75 12.06 -3.93
C TYR A 106 15.28 10.64 -3.78
N LEU A 107 14.91 9.94 -2.70
CA LEU A 107 15.37 8.57 -2.45
C LEU A 107 14.68 7.53 -3.33
N THR A 108 13.46 7.78 -3.78
CA THR A 108 12.62 6.78 -4.47
C THR A 108 12.38 7.08 -5.96
N LYS A 109 13.04 8.09 -6.53
CA LYS A 109 12.79 8.57 -7.91
C LYS A 109 12.76 7.45 -8.95
N ASP A 110 13.72 6.54 -8.92
CA ASP A 110 13.77 5.40 -9.86
C ASP A 110 12.60 4.44 -9.66
N LEU A 111 12.23 4.14 -8.41
CA LEU A 111 11.05 3.34 -8.05
C LEU A 111 9.75 3.98 -8.51
N VAL A 112 9.61 5.30 -8.33
CA VAL A 112 8.41 6.06 -8.77
C VAL A 112 8.25 5.96 -10.28
N VAL A 113 9.31 6.20 -11.05
CA VAL A 113 9.28 6.13 -12.52
C VAL A 113 8.94 4.72 -13.00
N MET A 114 9.52 3.69 -12.38
CA MET A 114 9.18 2.29 -12.70
C MET A 114 7.72 1.98 -12.38
N HIS A 115 7.24 2.37 -11.19
CA HIS A 115 5.86 2.10 -10.78
C HIS A 115 4.85 2.84 -11.67
N TRP A 116 5.12 4.11 -12.02
CA TRP A 116 4.33 4.88 -12.97
C TRP A 116 4.23 4.18 -14.33
N ASN A 117 5.36 3.72 -14.87
CA ASN A 117 5.41 2.99 -16.14
C ASN A 117 4.63 1.68 -16.11
N ASN A 118 4.63 0.98 -14.98
CA ASN A 118 3.91 -0.28 -14.83
C ASN A 118 2.40 -0.10 -14.66
N THR A 119 1.95 1.04 -14.14
CA THR A 119 0.57 1.19 -13.66
C THR A 119 -0.27 2.15 -14.49
N VAL A 120 0.17 3.39 -14.66
CA VAL A 120 -0.67 4.50 -15.15
C VAL A 120 -0.12 5.20 -16.40
N SER A 121 1.12 4.90 -16.80
CA SER A 121 1.72 5.47 -18.00
C SER A 121 0.89 5.16 -19.25
N GLY A 122 0.43 6.20 -19.94
CA GLY A 122 -0.43 6.05 -21.13
C GLY A 122 -1.93 5.95 -20.83
N TYR A 123 -2.39 6.08 -19.58
CA TYR A 123 -3.79 5.96 -19.18
C TYR A 123 -4.74 6.77 -20.08
N CYS A 124 -4.44 8.05 -20.33
CA CYS A 124 -5.27 8.90 -21.17
C CYS A 124 -5.24 8.57 -22.66
N GLN A 125 -4.14 7.99 -23.14
CA GLN A 125 -4.07 7.51 -24.52
C GLN A 125 -5.01 6.31 -24.72
N TRP A 126 -5.28 5.54 -23.66
CA TRP A 126 -6.12 4.35 -23.69
C TRP A 126 -7.61 4.64 -23.46
N GLN A 127 -7.93 5.49 -22.48
CA GLN A 127 -9.33 5.85 -22.17
C GLN A 127 -9.98 6.74 -23.24
N GLY A 128 -9.15 7.42 -24.05
CA GLY A 128 -9.60 8.33 -25.09
C GLY A 128 -9.69 9.78 -24.58
N GLN A 129 -9.52 10.71 -25.53
CA GLN A 129 -9.37 12.13 -25.22
C GLN A 129 -10.57 12.70 -24.46
N GLU A 130 -11.80 12.36 -24.86
CA GLU A 130 -13.01 12.91 -24.24
C GLU A 130 -13.14 12.56 -22.76
N MET A 131 -12.83 11.31 -22.37
CA MET A 131 -12.86 10.89 -20.97
C MET A 131 -11.77 11.61 -20.17
N CYS A 132 -10.59 11.80 -20.77
CA CYS A 132 -9.51 12.49 -20.09
C CYS A 132 -9.68 14.00 -19.98
N ASP A 133 -10.31 14.65 -20.96
CA ASP A 133 -10.68 16.06 -20.84
C ASP A 133 -11.64 16.26 -19.65
N LYS A 134 -12.68 15.41 -19.55
CA LYS A 134 -13.61 15.42 -18.40
C LYS A 134 -12.92 15.15 -17.06
N LEU A 135 -11.98 14.20 -17.03
CA LEU A 135 -11.21 13.89 -15.82
C LEU A 135 -10.32 15.06 -15.40
N ASN A 136 -9.61 15.67 -16.36
CA ASN A 136 -8.74 16.81 -16.10
C ASN A 136 -9.55 18.01 -15.61
N ASP A 137 -10.69 18.31 -16.24
CA ASP A 137 -11.59 19.37 -15.81
C ASP A 137 -12.11 19.14 -14.39
N TYR A 138 -12.50 17.90 -14.07
CA TYR A 138 -12.97 17.53 -12.73
C TYR A 138 -11.86 17.70 -11.68
N VAL A 139 -10.66 17.18 -11.94
CA VAL A 139 -9.51 17.28 -11.02
C VAL A 139 -9.12 18.73 -10.82
N ALA A 140 -9.00 19.53 -11.88
CA ALA A 140 -8.67 20.95 -11.80
C ALA A 140 -9.72 21.76 -11.03
N THR A 141 -11.00 21.49 -11.27
CA THR A 141 -12.10 22.16 -10.54
C THR A 141 -12.06 21.80 -9.05
N ASN A 142 -11.86 20.52 -8.74
CA ASN A 142 -11.76 20.05 -7.36
C ASN A 142 -10.54 20.67 -6.64
N GLU A 143 -9.38 20.70 -7.29
CA GLU A 143 -8.17 21.30 -6.74
C GLU A 143 -8.35 22.80 -6.45
N GLN A 144 -8.96 23.55 -7.37
CA GLN A 144 -9.28 24.97 -7.14
C GLN A 144 -10.21 25.16 -5.93
N TRP A 145 -11.23 24.30 -5.81
CA TRP A 145 -12.11 24.34 -4.64
C TRP A 145 -11.35 24.02 -3.35
N VAL A 146 -10.56 22.96 -3.32
CA VAL A 146 -9.74 22.59 -2.14
C VAL A 146 -8.82 23.73 -1.75
N ASN A 147 -8.09 24.32 -2.70
CA ASN A 147 -7.19 25.43 -2.43
C ASN A 147 -7.95 26.61 -1.80
N SER A 148 -9.13 26.96 -2.34
CA SER A 148 -9.95 28.03 -1.76
C SER A 148 -10.41 27.73 -0.33
N MET A 149 -10.69 26.45 -0.02
CA MET A 149 -11.10 26.04 1.33
C MET A 149 -9.92 26.05 2.30
N VAL A 150 -8.74 25.61 1.87
CA VAL A 150 -7.51 25.68 2.66
C VAL A 150 -7.17 27.14 2.97
N GLU A 151 -7.15 28.01 1.97
CA GLU A 151 -6.87 29.46 2.16
C GLU A 151 -7.81 30.13 3.15
N GLN A 152 -9.10 29.76 3.13
CA GLN A 152 -10.11 30.37 4.00
C GLN A 152 -10.11 29.82 5.42
N ASN A 153 -9.73 28.55 5.62
CA ASN A 153 -10.04 27.83 6.87
C ASN A 153 -8.82 27.21 7.57
N ALA A 154 -7.69 26.99 6.91
CA ALA A 154 -6.56 26.24 7.49
C ALA A 154 -5.94 26.88 8.74
N ALA A 155 -6.07 28.20 8.91
CA ALA A 155 -5.56 28.89 10.08
C ALA A 155 -6.33 28.55 11.38
N SER A 156 -7.55 28.02 11.29
CA SER A 156 -8.43 27.80 12.45
C SER A 156 -9.17 26.46 12.45
N ASP A 157 -9.31 25.79 11.30
CA ASP A 157 -9.90 24.45 11.18
C ASP A 157 -8.79 23.40 10.99
N PRO A 158 -8.56 22.52 11.98
CA PRO A 158 -7.57 21.46 11.88
C PRO A 158 -7.71 20.58 10.63
N TYR A 159 -8.94 20.34 10.17
CA TYR A 159 -9.17 19.52 8.99
C TYR A 159 -8.58 20.17 7.74
N TRP A 160 -8.85 21.46 7.51
CA TRP A 160 -8.35 22.18 6.35
C TRP A 160 -6.85 22.45 6.45
N HIS A 161 -6.30 22.60 7.65
CA HIS A 161 -4.84 22.59 7.87
C HIS A 161 -4.23 21.28 7.37
N GLN A 162 -4.72 20.14 7.86
CA GLN A 162 -4.20 18.83 7.44
C GLN A 162 -4.39 18.56 5.94
N VAL A 163 -5.52 18.95 5.35
CA VAL A 163 -5.73 18.85 3.89
C VAL A 163 -4.64 19.65 3.16
N GLY A 164 -4.37 20.88 3.59
CA GLY A 164 -3.29 21.71 3.04
C GLY A 164 -1.92 21.03 3.11
N LEU A 165 -1.58 20.44 4.26
CA LEU A 165 -0.32 19.72 4.44
C LEU A 165 -0.18 18.51 3.51
N VAL A 166 -1.26 17.76 3.30
CA VAL A 166 -1.27 16.62 2.37
C VAL A 166 -0.98 17.07 0.93
N TYR A 167 -1.58 18.18 0.49
CA TYR A 167 -1.28 18.77 -0.82
C TYR A 167 0.16 19.29 -0.90
N GLN A 168 0.70 19.89 0.17
CA GLN A 168 2.09 20.34 0.18
C GLN A 168 3.09 19.19 0.10
N GLN A 169 2.82 18.08 0.79
CA GLN A 169 3.62 16.88 0.65
C GLN A 169 3.58 16.32 -0.78
N LEU A 170 2.42 16.34 -1.42
CA LEU A 170 2.29 15.94 -2.82
C LEU A 170 3.09 16.85 -3.76
N ASN A 171 3.06 18.17 -3.54
CA ASN A 171 3.87 19.12 -4.33
C ASN A 171 5.36 18.83 -4.19
N GLY A 172 5.86 18.62 -2.97
CA GLY A 172 7.26 18.27 -2.74
C GLY A 172 7.66 16.95 -3.43
N LEU A 173 6.75 15.96 -3.42
CA LEU A 173 6.98 14.70 -4.12
C LEU A 173 7.06 14.90 -5.65
N ILE A 174 6.14 15.67 -6.23
CA ILE A 174 6.12 15.96 -7.68
C ILE A 174 7.40 16.69 -8.11
N ASP A 175 7.77 17.74 -7.37
CA ASP A 175 8.96 18.55 -7.64
C ASP A 175 10.24 17.71 -7.51
N GLY A 176 10.32 16.83 -6.50
CA GLY A 176 11.49 15.98 -6.26
C GLY A 176 11.71 14.89 -7.29
N VAL A 177 10.63 14.33 -7.85
CA VAL A 177 10.74 13.38 -8.96
C VAL A 177 11.14 14.10 -10.24
N ASP A 178 10.86 15.40 -10.36
CA ASP A 178 10.97 16.19 -11.58
C ASP A 178 10.26 15.47 -12.74
N LEU A 179 8.97 15.22 -12.55
CA LEU A 179 8.10 14.74 -13.63
C LEU A 179 7.75 15.85 -14.63
N THR A 180 8.54 16.93 -14.73
CA THR A 180 8.42 17.78 -15.91
C THR A 180 8.58 16.86 -17.11
N PRO A 181 7.60 16.80 -18.04
CA PRO A 181 7.79 16.04 -19.24
C PRO A 181 8.87 16.77 -20.02
N THR A 182 10.14 16.42 -19.80
CA THR A 182 11.14 16.53 -20.84
C THR A 182 10.63 15.62 -21.94
N ILE A 183 9.86 16.18 -22.84
CA ILE A 183 9.89 15.78 -24.24
C ILE A 183 10.87 16.74 -24.90
N PRO A 184 12.19 16.50 -24.89
CA PRO A 184 13.06 17.11 -25.87
C PRO A 184 12.89 16.28 -27.15
N GLY A 185 11.96 16.72 -28.01
CA GLY A 185 11.74 16.30 -29.40
C GLY A 185 12.40 15.01 -29.89
N ASP A 186 11.85 13.84 -29.55
CA ASP A 186 12.02 12.63 -30.36
C ASP A 186 10.71 12.25 -31.08
N PRO A 187 10.65 12.45 -32.41
CA PRO A 187 9.68 11.82 -33.28
C PRO A 187 10.09 10.36 -33.54
N GLY A 188 9.57 9.41 -32.75
CA GLY A 188 9.42 8.04 -33.27
C GLY A 188 9.91 6.85 -32.45
N VAL A 189 10.12 6.95 -31.14
CA VAL A 189 10.15 5.74 -30.29
C VAL A 189 8.78 5.52 -29.68
N LYS A 190 7.91 4.81 -30.41
CA LYS A 190 6.68 4.25 -29.82
C LYS A 190 7.10 3.26 -28.74
N PRO A 191 6.72 3.45 -27.46
CA PRO A 191 6.88 2.42 -26.46
C PRO A 191 6.23 1.15 -27.00
N LYS A 192 6.97 0.03 -27.01
CA LYS A 192 6.36 -1.27 -27.34
C LYS A 192 5.18 -1.44 -26.41
N HIS A 193 3.98 -1.44 -26.98
CA HIS A 193 2.73 -1.66 -26.28
C HIS A 193 2.80 -3.00 -25.54
N LEU A 194 3.19 -2.98 -24.26
CA LEU A 194 2.69 -3.96 -23.31
C LEU A 194 1.21 -3.63 -23.19
N LYS A 195 0.38 -4.42 -23.86
CA LYS A 195 -1.07 -4.34 -23.74
C LYS A 195 -1.44 -4.79 -22.31
N ALA A 196 -1.38 -3.88 -21.35
CA ALA A 196 -2.15 -4.03 -20.11
C ALA A 196 -3.61 -3.66 -20.46
N SER A 197 -4.51 -4.64 -20.45
CA SER A 197 -5.92 -4.43 -20.75
C SER A 197 -6.63 -3.83 -19.53
N TRP A 198 -6.65 -2.51 -19.41
CA TRP A 198 -7.60 -1.83 -18.54
C TRP A 198 -8.90 -1.61 -19.33
N GLY A 199 -9.72 -2.66 -19.42
CA GLY A 199 -11.12 -2.54 -19.83
C GLY A 199 -11.93 -1.75 -18.78
N SER A 200 -13.23 -1.57 -19.04
CA SER A 200 -14.17 -1.11 -18.00
C SER A 200 -13.98 -1.90 -16.70
N ARG A 201 -14.30 -1.28 -15.54
CA ARG A 201 -14.22 -1.93 -14.22
C ARG A 201 -14.79 -3.35 -14.32
N THR A 202 -13.93 -4.35 -14.14
CA THR A 202 -14.30 -5.76 -14.25
C THR A 202 -15.43 -6.04 -13.26
N LEU A 203 -16.59 -6.46 -13.77
CA LEU A 203 -17.74 -6.79 -12.94
C LEU A 203 -17.35 -7.86 -11.92
N GLY A 204 -17.57 -7.57 -10.65
CA GLY A 204 -17.19 -8.42 -9.54
C GLY A 204 -15.71 -8.36 -9.16
N SER A 205 -14.88 -7.46 -9.70
CA SER A 205 -13.48 -7.41 -9.25
C SER A 205 -13.41 -7.14 -7.74
N GLY A 206 -12.92 -8.12 -6.98
CA GLY A 206 -12.57 -7.94 -5.58
C GLY A 206 -11.38 -6.98 -5.44
N HIS A 207 -11.21 -6.44 -4.23
CA HIS A 207 -10.09 -5.55 -3.92
C HIS A 207 -9.29 -6.00 -2.71
N CYS A 208 -9.87 -6.67 -1.72
CA CYS A 208 -9.17 -7.06 -0.50
C CYS A 208 -9.94 -8.14 0.27
N SER A 209 -9.24 -8.89 1.10
CA SER A 209 -9.81 -9.65 2.21
C SER A 209 -9.20 -9.15 3.52
N ALA A 210 -10.00 -8.96 4.57
CA ALA A 210 -9.51 -8.57 5.88
C ALA A 210 -10.19 -9.38 6.99
N LEU A 211 -9.49 -9.54 8.11
CA LEU A 211 -9.98 -10.26 9.28
C LEU A 211 -9.49 -9.57 10.56
N ILE A 212 -10.42 -9.21 11.43
CA ILE A 212 -10.15 -8.91 12.83
C ILE A 212 -10.52 -10.15 13.64
N LYS A 213 -9.63 -10.66 14.49
CA LYS A 213 -9.83 -11.90 15.24
C LYS A 213 -9.45 -11.70 16.71
N VAL A 214 -10.39 -11.98 17.60
CA VAL A 214 -10.13 -12.13 19.03
C VAL A 214 -9.69 -13.57 19.27
N LEU A 215 -8.50 -13.76 19.86
CA LEU A 215 -7.99 -15.09 20.17
C LEU A 215 -8.81 -15.78 21.27
N PRO A 216 -8.76 -17.13 21.37
CA PRO A 216 -9.42 -17.87 22.44
C PRO A 216 -9.10 -17.28 23.82
N GLY A 217 -10.12 -17.13 24.67
CA GLY A 217 -9.96 -16.53 26.00
C GLY A 217 -9.73 -15.01 26.02
N GLY A 218 -9.68 -14.34 24.87
CA GLY A 218 -9.39 -12.90 24.78
C GLY A 218 -7.92 -12.56 25.01
N GLU A 219 -7.01 -13.50 24.71
CA GLU A 219 -5.56 -13.34 24.98
C GLU A 219 -4.88 -12.28 24.11
N ASP A 220 -5.38 -12.05 22.89
CA ASP A 220 -4.89 -11.03 21.97
C ASP A 220 -5.97 -10.67 20.93
N LEU A 221 -5.77 -9.57 20.20
CA LEU A 221 -6.58 -9.10 19.08
C LEU A 221 -5.69 -8.96 17.85
N TYR A 222 -5.99 -9.73 16.81
CA TYR A 222 -5.26 -9.70 15.55
C TYR A 222 -6.03 -8.92 14.51
N THR A 223 -5.32 -8.14 13.70
CA THR A 223 -5.88 -7.48 12.53
C THR A 223 -5.03 -7.79 11.31
N ALA A 224 -5.66 -8.33 10.27
CA ALA A 224 -4.97 -8.79 9.07
C ALA A 224 -5.66 -8.32 7.80
N GLN A 225 -4.88 -8.05 6.76
CA GLN A 225 -5.37 -7.63 5.45
C GLN A 225 -4.52 -8.18 4.31
N VAL A 226 -5.19 -8.69 3.29
CA VAL A 226 -4.63 -9.16 2.03
C VAL A 226 -5.14 -8.23 0.94
N THR A 227 -4.23 -7.50 0.31
CA THR A 227 -4.55 -6.63 -0.83
C THR A 227 -4.71 -7.47 -2.08
N TRP A 228 -5.80 -7.30 -2.81
CA TRP A 228 -5.97 -7.82 -4.16
C TRP A 228 -5.75 -6.70 -5.17
N SER A 229 -4.84 -6.91 -6.10
CA SER A 229 -4.51 -5.94 -7.13
C SER A 229 -3.95 -6.65 -8.36
N SER A 230 -3.73 -5.89 -9.43
CA SER A 230 -2.98 -6.37 -10.58
C SER A 230 -1.51 -6.58 -10.22
N PHE A 231 -0.89 -7.64 -10.75
CA PHE A 231 0.48 -8.00 -10.40
C PHE A 231 1.51 -6.98 -10.87
N GLN A 232 1.20 -6.18 -11.91
CA GLN A 232 2.05 -5.07 -12.33
C GLN A 232 2.21 -3.97 -11.25
N SER A 233 1.34 -3.94 -10.23
CA SER A 233 1.45 -3.00 -9.10
C SER A 233 2.40 -3.46 -7.99
N MET A 234 2.96 -4.68 -8.05
CA MET A 234 3.68 -5.32 -6.93
C MET A 234 5.05 -4.70 -6.57
N MET A 235 5.37 -3.48 -7.01
CA MET A 235 6.50 -2.74 -6.43
C MET A 235 6.07 -2.18 -5.08
N ARG A 236 6.57 -2.75 -3.98
CA ARG A 236 6.06 -2.46 -2.64
C ARG A 236 7.05 -1.72 -1.77
N ILE A 237 6.55 -0.72 -1.05
CA ILE A 237 7.31 0.00 -0.02
C ILE A 237 6.49 -0.01 1.26
N GLN A 238 7.04 -0.53 2.36
CA GLN A 238 6.50 -0.28 3.69
C GLN A 238 7.02 1.08 4.17
N LYS A 239 6.09 1.97 4.52
CA LYS A 239 6.41 3.35 4.89
C LYS A 239 6.18 3.57 6.37
N ARG A 240 7.09 4.32 6.98
CA ARG A 240 6.95 4.87 8.33
C ARG A 240 7.12 6.38 8.26
N TYR A 241 6.09 7.10 8.63
CA TYR A 241 6.13 8.56 8.71
C TYR A 241 6.14 8.98 10.18
N VAL A 242 7.03 9.91 10.51
CA VAL A 242 7.15 10.56 11.81
C VAL A 242 7.01 12.07 11.59
N PHE A 243 5.76 12.54 11.60
CA PHE A 243 5.42 13.91 11.25
C PHE A 243 5.17 14.76 12.48
N ASN A 244 6.02 15.77 12.67
CA ASN A 244 5.95 16.73 13.76
C ASN A 244 4.91 17.84 13.53
N TYR A 245 3.81 17.53 12.83
CA TYR A 245 2.77 18.51 12.51
C TYR A 245 1.95 18.91 13.74
N GLY A 246 1.36 20.10 13.67
CA GLY A 246 0.29 20.54 14.54
C GLY A 246 -1.08 20.17 13.99
N GLN A 247 -2.10 20.14 14.85
CA GLN A 247 -3.49 20.13 14.40
C GLN A 247 -3.80 21.40 13.59
N THR A 248 -3.28 22.54 14.03
CA THR A 248 -3.13 23.81 13.29
C THR A 248 -1.71 24.36 13.53
N ASP A 249 -1.26 25.28 12.68
CA ASP A 249 0.01 25.98 12.89
C ASP A 249 -0.15 27.14 13.90
N GLY A 250 0.95 27.57 14.52
CA GLY A 250 0.99 28.70 15.46
C GLY A 250 1.78 28.45 16.75
N PRO A 251 1.93 29.49 17.61
CA PRO A 251 2.76 29.42 18.82
C PRO A 251 2.23 28.44 19.88
N ASP A 252 0.92 28.20 19.92
CA ASP A 252 0.26 27.27 20.85
C ASP A 252 -0.09 25.93 20.18
N LYS A 253 0.69 25.54 19.16
CA LYS A 253 0.49 24.33 18.35
C LYS A 253 0.34 23.08 19.23
N VAL A 254 -0.79 22.40 19.06
CA VAL A 254 -1.04 21.06 19.62
C VAL A 254 -0.66 20.03 18.57
N ALA A 255 0.20 19.07 18.93
CA ALA A 255 0.62 18.01 18.01
C ALA A 255 -0.57 17.15 17.55
N ILE A 256 -0.50 16.66 16.31
CA ILE A 256 -1.45 15.64 15.83
C ILE A 256 -1.32 14.32 16.62
N PRO A 257 -2.42 13.64 16.96
CA PRO A 257 -2.37 12.31 17.55
C PRO A 257 -1.66 11.28 16.66
N GLY A 258 -1.90 11.31 15.35
CA GLY A 258 -1.34 10.39 14.35
C GLY A 258 0.11 10.66 13.94
N ARG A 259 0.93 11.25 14.83
CA ARG A 259 2.32 11.66 14.58
C ARG A 259 3.18 10.57 13.96
N VAL A 260 3.01 9.32 14.39
CA VAL A 260 3.77 8.16 13.89
C VAL A 260 2.80 7.22 13.21
N SER A 261 3.02 6.96 11.92
CA SER A 261 2.18 6.08 11.11
C SER A 261 3.04 5.10 10.33
N THR A 262 2.66 3.81 10.34
CA THR A 262 3.29 2.78 9.52
C THR A 262 2.25 2.08 8.67
N PHE A 263 2.51 1.98 7.37
CA PHE A 263 1.53 1.45 6.42
C PHE A 263 2.22 0.81 5.20
N SER A 264 1.56 -0.18 4.61
CA SER A 264 1.98 -0.77 3.35
C SER A 264 1.59 0.15 2.19
N SER A 265 2.53 0.45 1.29
CA SER A 265 2.32 1.39 0.20
C SER A 265 3.07 0.95 -1.08
N TYR A 266 3.22 1.90 -1.99
CA TYR A 266 3.82 1.80 -3.31
C TYR A 266 4.72 3.03 -3.56
N PRO A 267 5.69 2.95 -4.49
CA PRO A 267 6.48 4.10 -4.87
C PRO A 267 5.61 5.26 -5.36
N GLY A 268 5.81 6.45 -4.78
CA GLY A 268 5.13 7.68 -5.21
C GLY A 268 3.68 7.81 -4.76
N ILE A 269 3.18 6.90 -3.92
CA ILE A 269 1.82 6.97 -3.37
C ILE A 269 1.92 7.33 -1.89
N LEU A 270 1.44 8.51 -1.48
CA LEU A 270 1.57 9.01 -0.10
C LEU A 270 0.65 8.32 0.93
N SER A 271 -0.26 7.46 0.47
CA SER A 271 -1.13 6.66 1.32
C SER A 271 -1.24 5.21 0.80
N SER A 272 -2.01 4.35 1.46
CA SER A 272 -2.35 3.02 0.94
C SER A 272 -3.51 3.03 -0.08
N GLN A 273 -4.03 4.20 -0.45
CA GLN A 273 -5.24 4.40 -1.27
C GLN A 273 -5.00 5.49 -2.34
N VAL A 274 -5.81 5.49 -3.42
CA VAL A 274 -5.59 6.38 -4.61
C VAL A 274 -6.70 7.42 -4.78
N LEU A 275 -7.92 7.13 -4.35
CA LEU A 275 -9.06 8.04 -4.34
C LEU A 275 -9.62 8.00 -2.89
N GLU A 276 -10.30 9.04 -2.38
CA GLU A 276 -10.57 9.24 -0.92
C GLU A 276 -9.34 9.55 -0.04
N TRP A 277 -8.14 9.17 -0.49
CA TRP A 277 -6.92 9.08 0.30
C TRP A 277 -6.59 10.26 1.22
N ILE A 278 -6.90 11.50 0.81
CA ILE A 278 -6.67 12.70 1.62
C ILE A 278 -7.52 12.63 2.90
N ARG A 279 -8.80 12.21 2.81
CA ARG A 279 -9.69 12.08 3.97
C ARG A 279 -9.18 11.02 4.93
N ALA A 280 -8.67 9.89 4.43
CA ALA A 280 -8.08 8.86 5.29
C ALA A 280 -6.79 9.35 5.99
N VAL A 281 -5.89 10.05 5.29
CA VAL A 281 -4.68 10.62 5.91
C VAL A 281 -5.04 11.66 6.97
N VAL A 282 -5.98 12.56 6.67
CA VAL A 282 -6.45 13.58 7.62
C VAL A 282 -7.10 12.94 8.85
N ALA A 283 -7.95 11.92 8.67
CA ALA A 283 -8.58 11.20 9.77
C ALA A 283 -7.54 10.44 10.63
N ASN A 284 -6.55 9.80 10.00
CA ASN A 284 -5.45 9.14 10.71
C ASN A 284 -4.60 10.12 11.53
N ASN A 285 -4.40 11.34 11.02
CA ASN A 285 -3.64 12.37 11.73
C ASN A 285 -4.41 12.91 12.95
N LEU A 286 -5.71 13.19 12.79
CA LEU A 286 -6.48 13.95 13.79
C LEU A 286 -7.17 13.08 14.85
N ALA A 287 -7.55 11.85 14.53
CA ALA A 287 -8.43 11.07 15.40
C ALA A 287 -7.69 10.41 16.58
N THR A 288 -8.35 10.41 17.74
CA THR A 288 -7.94 9.68 18.96
C THR A 288 -8.84 8.47 19.25
N SER A 289 -9.96 8.35 18.55
CA SER A 289 -10.96 7.28 18.71
C SER A 289 -11.55 6.86 17.37
N GLY A 290 -12.22 5.71 17.33
CA GLY A 290 -12.92 5.24 16.13
C GLY A 290 -14.07 6.17 15.72
N GLU A 291 -14.82 6.70 16.68
CA GLU A 291 -15.92 7.66 16.44
C GLU A 291 -15.38 8.96 15.82
N GLU A 292 -14.34 9.54 16.40
CA GLU A 292 -13.70 10.74 15.86
C GLU A 292 -13.11 10.49 14.46
N TRP A 293 -12.53 9.32 14.23
CA TRP A 293 -12.03 8.93 12.90
C TRP A 293 -13.18 8.93 11.89
N THR A 294 -14.33 8.34 12.23
CA THR A 294 -15.50 8.30 11.33
C THR A 294 -16.08 9.68 11.05
N ASP A 295 -16.11 10.56 12.06
CA ASP A 295 -16.57 11.95 11.92
C ASP A 295 -15.68 12.76 10.99
N VAL A 296 -14.36 12.71 11.22
CA VAL A 296 -13.36 13.41 10.39
C VAL A 296 -13.38 12.87 8.97
N PHE A 297 -13.41 11.54 8.82
CA PHE A 297 -13.42 10.87 7.53
C PHE A 297 -14.68 11.15 6.70
N GLY A 298 -15.84 11.28 7.36
CA GLY A 298 -17.13 11.53 6.73
C GLY A 298 -17.29 12.94 6.15
N ARG A 299 -16.43 13.89 6.53
CA ARG A 299 -16.43 15.25 5.98
C ARG A 299 -16.15 15.23 4.48
N HIS A 300 -16.94 15.97 3.72
CA HIS A 300 -16.77 16.15 2.27
C HIS A 300 -16.62 14.82 1.49
N ASN A 301 -17.44 13.81 1.82
CA ASN A 301 -17.43 12.51 1.15
C ASN A 301 -17.51 12.67 -0.38
N SER A 302 -16.49 12.17 -1.06
CA SER A 302 -16.34 12.28 -2.52
C SER A 302 -17.15 11.26 -3.31
N GLY A 303 -17.64 10.19 -2.67
CA GLY A 303 -18.26 9.06 -3.37
C GLY A 303 -17.29 8.32 -4.30
N THR A 304 -15.97 8.45 -4.09
CA THR A 304 -14.91 7.80 -4.87
C THR A 304 -14.04 6.92 -3.95
N TYR A 305 -13.46 5.84 -4.50
CA TYR A 305 -12.80 4.77 -3.72
C TYR A 305 -13.63 4.26 -2.55
N ASN A 306 -14.86 3.90 -2.87
CA ASN A 306 -15.76 3.49 -1.83
C ASN A 306 -15.32 2.11 -1.32
N ASN A 307 -14.65 2.13 -0.17
CA ASN A 307 -14.21 0.95 0.57
C ASN A 307 -15.39 0.01 0.85
N GLN A 308 -16.62 0.54 0.77
CA GLN A 308 -17.85 -0.24 0.67
C GLN A 308 -18.86 0.23 -0.42
N PHE A 309 -19.22 1.52 -0.58
CA PHE A 309 -20.11 2.03 -1.66
C PHE A 309 -20.24 3.60 -1.74
N PRO A 310 -20.53 4.27 -2.89
CA PRO A 310 -20.85 5.71 -2.93
C PRO A 310 -22.27 6.02 -2.41
N ALA A 311 -22.41 5.99 -1.09
CA ALA A 311 -23.62 6.33 -0.36
C ALA A 311 -23.33 7.34 0.77
N PRO A 312 -24.36 7.82 1.50
CA PRO A 312 -24.15 8.33 2.85
C PRO A 312 -23.17 7.46 3.64
N VAL A 313 -22.25 8.10 4.36
CA VAL A 313 -21.34 7.40 5.26
C VAL A 313 -22.18 6.84 6.41
N MET A 314 -22.15 5.52 6.58
CA MET A 314 -22.74 4.84 7.72
C MET A 314 -21.63 4.33 8.63
N ALA A 315 -21.77 4.60 9.92
CA ALA A 315 -20.86 4.17 10.97
C ALA A 315 -21.67 3.60 12.14
N GLU A 316 -21.19 2.50 12.71
CA GLU A 316 -21.76 1.86 13.90
C GLU A 316 -20.63 1.22 14.71
N ASP A 317 -20.74 1.24 16.03
CA ASP A 317 -19.85 0.47 16.91
C ASP A 317 -20.25 -1.01 16.87
N VAL A 318 -19.40 -1.83 16.25
CA VAL A 318 -19.61 -3.27 16.09
C VAL A 318 -18.86 -4.11 17.13
N THR A 319 -18.43 -3.51 18.24
CA THR A 319 -17.72 -4.21 19.33
C THR A 319 -18.55 -5.37 19.88
N GLY A 320 -19.86 -5.22 20.00
CA GLY A 320 -20.75 -6.31 20.44
C GLY A 320 -20.76 -7.50 19.46
N VAL A 321 -20.64 -7.24 18.15
CA VAL A 321 -20.51 -8.28 17.13
C VAL A 321 -19.17 -8.99 17.30
N LEU A 322 -18.07 -8.23 17.43
CA LEU A 322 -16.73 -8.79 17.60
C LEU A 322 -16.61 -9.61 18.90
N GLN A 323 -17.21 -9.17 20.01
CA GLN A 323 -17.21 -9.91 21.26
C GLN A 323 -18.00 -11.21 21.18
N SER A 324 -19.16 -11.19 20.51
CA SER A 324 -20.04 -12.36 20.43
C SER A 324 -19.55 -13.41 19.42
N GLN A 325 -19.05 -12.96 18.27
CA GLN A 325 -18.57 -13.84 17.20
C GLN A 325 -17.07 -14.17 17.32
N GLN A 326 -16.31 -13.36 18.06
CA GLN A 326 -14.85 -13.42 18.18
C GLN A 326 -14.09 -13.12 16.89
N TYR A 327 -14.76 -12.70 15.81
CA TYR A 327 -14.13 -12.24 14.58
C TYR A 327 -14.99 -11.22 13.82
N TRP A 328 -14.37 -10.46 12.93
CA TRP A 328 -15.02 -9.56 11.97
C TRP A 328 -14.34 -9.69 10.60
N PRO A 329 -14.99 -10.30 9.61
CA PRO A 329 -14.44 -10.46 8.26
C PRO A 329 -14.83 -9.29 7.35
N SER A 330 -14.01 -9.00 6.34
CA SER A 330 -14.35 -8.09 5.24
C SER A 330 -13.87 -8.66 3.91
N TYR A 331 -14.74 -8.60 2.90
CA TYR A 331 -14.56 -9.31 1.63
C TYR A 331 -15.31 -8.63 0.46
N ASN A 332 -15.28 -7.30 0.41
CA ASN A 332 -15.87 -6.50 -0.68
C ASN A 332 -17.39 -6.62 -0.86
N SER A 333 -18.13 -6.94 0.20
CA SER A 333 -19.59 -6.89 0.23
C SER A 333 -20.06 -5.95 1.35
N PRO A 334 -21.04 -5.06 1.12
CA PRO A 334 -21.53 -4.15 2.15
C PRO A 334 -22.20 -4.83 3.34
N TYR A 335 -21.74 -4.50 4.56
CA TYR A 335 -22.32 -5.02 5.81
C TYR A 335 -23.69 -4.40 6.10
N PHE A 336 -23.77 -3.07 6.03
CA PHE A 336 -25.00 -2.35 6.32
C PHE A 336 -26.06 -2.66 5.25
N PRO A 337 -27.24 -3.20 5.61
CA PRO A 337 -28.28 -3.56 4.63
C PRO A 337 -28.73 -2.40 3.76
N GLU A 338 -28.75 -1.18 4.30
CA GLU A 338 -29.07 0.03 3.54
C GLU A 338 -28.02 0.29 2.44
N ILE A 339 -26.73 0.21 2.79
CA ILE A 339 -25.64 0.37 1.83
C ILE A 339 -25.66 -0.74 0.78
N PHE A 340 -25.91 -1.99 1.21
CA PHE A 340 -26.04 -3.15 0.31
C PHE A 340 -27.18 -2.95 -0.70
N ASN A 341 -28.33 -2.45 -0.26
CA ASN A 341 -29.46 -2.22 -1.13
C ASN A 341 -29.22 -1.03 -2.09
N LEU A 342 -28.64 0.06 -1.59
CA LEU A 342 -28.30 1.22 -2.41
C LEU A 342 -27.20 0.90 -3.44
N SER A 343 -26.39 -0.13 -3.21
CA SER A 343 -25.28 -0.48 -4.08
C SER A 343 -25.62 -1.29 -5.32
N GLY A 344 -26.90 -1.60 -5.52
CA GLY A 344 -27.34 -2.44 -6.62
C GLY A 344 -26.95 -3.92 -6.44
N ASN A 345 -26.56 -4.32 -5.23
CA ASN A 345 -26.26 -5.72 -4.95
C ASN A 345 -27.49 -6.63 -5.03
N PRO A 346 -28.73 -6.22 -4.65
CA PRO A 346 -29.91 -7.07 -4.82
C PRO A 346 -30.11 -7.54 -6.27
N GLU A 347 -29.95 -6.65 -7.25
CA GLU A 347 -30.06 -6.99 -8.68
C GLU A 347 -28.97 -7.99 -9.11
N LEU A 348 -27.74 -7.84 -8.58
CA LEU A 348 -26.65 -8.77 -8.84
C LEU A 348 -26.86 -10.13 -8.16
N VAL A 349 -27.51 -10.16 -7.00
CA VAL A 349 -27.92 -11.41 -6.34
C VAL A 349 -29.01 -12.11 -7.16
N ASP A 350 -29.98 -11.37 -7.68
CA ASP A 350 -31.02 -11.93 -8.55
C ASP A 350 -30.44 -12.50 -9.86
N GLU A 351 -29.42 -11.86 -10.43
CA GLU A 351 -28.79 -12.27 -11.69
C GLU A 351 -27.73 -13.38 -11.53
N TYR A 352 -26.87 -13.28 -10.52
CA TYR A 352 -25.66 -14.11 -10.36
C TYR A 352 -25.62 -14.92 -9.05
N GLY A 353 -26.63 -14.77 -8.18
CA GLY A 353 -26.78 -15.54 -6.96
C GLY A 353 -25.83 -15.15 -5.82
N ASP A 354 -25.54 -16.13 -4.96
CA ASP A 354 -24.86 -15.96 -3.67
C ASP A 354 -23.47 -15.31 -3.75
N TRP A 355 -22.84 -15.29 -4.93
CA TRP A 355 -21.55 -14.64 -5.12
C TRP A 355 -21.58 -13.14 -4.79
N PHE A 356 -22.71 -12.47 -5.01
CA PHE A 356 -22.92 -11.04 -4.72
C PHE A 356 -23.68 -10.77 -3.42
N SER A 357 -24.07 -11.81 -2.68
CA SER A 357 -24.69 -11.68 -1.36
C SER A 357 -23.69 -11.14 -0.32
N TYR A 358 -24.15 -10.80 0.89
CA TYR A 358 -23.23 -10.52 1.99
C TYR A 358 -22.71 -11.80 2.66
N ASP A 359 -23.62 -12.69 3.06
CA ASP A 359 -23.29 -13.83 3.92
C ASP A 359 -22.88 -15.11 3.19
N MET A 360 -23.14 -15.21 1.88
CA MET A 360 -22.99 -16.47 1.13
C MET A 360 -21.91 -16.42 0.05
N THR A 361 -21.15 -15.33 -0.03
CA THR A 361 -19.96 -15.28 -0.89
C THR A 361 -18.98 -16.39 -0.52
N PRO A 362 -18.16 -16.88 -1.47
CA PRO A 362 -17.11 -17.86 -1.17
C PRO A 362 -16.23 -17.45 0.02
N ARG A 363 -15.80 -16.18 0.07
CA ARG A 363 -14.95 -15.66 1.16
C ARG A 363 -15.69 -15.59 2.50
N ALA A 364 -16.94 -15.16 2.53
CA ALA A 364 -17.75 -15.15 3.74
C ALA A 364 -17.87 -16.57 4.33
N ARG A 365 -18.11 -17.56 3.46
CA ARG A 365 -18.25 -18.97 3.84
C ARG A 365 -16.92 -19.57 4.32
N ILE A 366 -15.80 -19.25 3.65
CA ILE A 366 -14.46 -19.70 4.09
C ILE A 366 -14.11 -19.10 5.44
N PHE A 367 -14.28 -17.78 5.64
CA PHE A 367 -14.05 -17.16 6.95
C PHE A 367 -14.91 -17.79 8.03
N ARG A 368 -16.21 -17.97 7.79
CA ARG A 368 -17.12 -18.62 8.75
C ARG A 368 -16.68 -20.04 9.11
N ARG A 369 -16.14 -20.80 8.15
CA ARG A 369 -15.67 -22.19 8.37
C ARG A 369 -14.35 -22.24 9.14
N ASP A 370 -13.40 -21.36 8.81
CA ASP A 370 -11.99 -21.56 9.16
C ASP A 370 -11.44 -20.60 10.23
N GLN A 371 -12.15 -19.51 10.54
CA GLN A 371 -11.65 -18.48 11.47
C GLN A 371 -11.34 -19.02 12.88
N ASP A 372 -12.06 -20.04 13.34
CA ASP A 372 -11.82 -20.67 14.66
C ASP A 372 -10.46 -21.39 14.72
N GLY A 373 -9.88 -21.73 13.57
CA GLY A 373 -8.54 -22.29 13.48
C GLY A 373 -7.42 -21.28 13.72
N VAL A 374 -7.73 -19.98 13.78
CA VAL A 374 -6.75 -18.92 14.06
C VAL A 374 -6.52 -18.81 15.57
N THR A 375 -5.35 -19.26 16.00
CA THR A 375 -4.95 -19.32 17.41
C THR A 375 -3.60 -18.66 17.69
N ASP A 376 -2.85 -18.32 16.64
CA ASP A 376 -1.53 -17.70 16.67
C ASP A 376 -1.21 -17.00 15.34
N VAL A 377 -0.08 -16.28 15.29
CA VAL A 377 0.36 -15.54 14.09
C VAL A 377 0.45 -16.46 12.87
N GLY A 378 1.00 -17.67 13.02
CA GLY A 378 1.20 -18.61 11.93
C GLY A 378 -0.12 -19.10 11.31
N SER A 379 -1.12 -19.40 12.14
CA SER A 379 -2.46 -19.81 11.71
C SER A 379 -3.24 -18.65 11.08
N MET A 380 -3.08 -17.41 11.57
CA MET A 380 -3.63 -16.22 10.91
C MET A 380 -3.02 -16.02 9.52
N MET A 381 -1.69 -16.10 9.39
CA MET A 381 -1.00 -16.01 8.11
C MET A 381 -1.47 -17.09 7.13
N LYS A 382 -1.63 -18.33 7.62
CA LYS A 382 -2.13 -19.45 6.81
C LYS A 382 -3.54 -19.19 6.27
N LEU A 383 -4.47 -18.72 7.10
CA LEU A 383 -5.84 -18.42 6.67
C LEU A 383 -5.85 -17.24 5.68
N MET A 384 -5.14 -16.17 5.96
CA MET A 384 -5.14 -14.99 5.10
C MET A 384 -4.46 -15.26 3.75
N ARG A 385 -3.50 -16.19 3.68
CA ARG A 385 -2.90 -16.66 2.41
C ARG A 385 -3.65 -17.82 1.76
N TYR A 386 -4.80 -18.25 2.32
CA TYR A 386 -5.49 -19.45 1.88
C TYR A 386 -6.05 -19.33 0.46
N ASN A 387 -5.64 -20.28 -0.40
CA ASN A 387 -6.22 -20.54 -1.70
C ASN A 387 -5.95 -22.00 -2.11
N ASP A 388 -6.96 -22.85 -1.96
CA ASP A 388 -6.96 -24.25 -2.41
C ASP A 388 -8.09 -24.49 -3.41
N TYR A 389 -8.25 -23.55 -4.36
CA TYR A 389 -9.46 -23.41 -5.18
C TYR A 389 -9.87 -24.64 -6.00
N LYS A 390 -8.93 -25.56 -6.28
CA LYS A 390 -9.21 -26.80 -7.01
C LYS A 390 -9.85 -27.89 -6.15
N ASN A 391 -9.65 -27.83 -4.84
CA ASN A 391 -10.08 -28.87 -3.90
C ASN A 391 -11.11 -28.37 -2.89
N ASP A 392 -11.13 -27.06 -2.60
CA ASP A 392 -12.13 -26.48 -1.71
C ASP A 392 -13.50 -26.39 -2.40
N PRO A 393 -14.54 -27.09 -1.90
CA PRO A 393 -15.88 -26.99 -2.46
C PRO A 393 -16.49 -25.59 -2.37
N LEU A 394 -15.99 -24.72 -1.48
CA LEU A 394 -16.40 -23.31 -1.39
C LEU A 394 -15.84 -22.45 -2.52
N SER A 395 -14.84 -22.95 -3.26
CA SER A 395 -14.27 -22.27 -4.42
C SER A 395 -14.97 -22.60 -5.75
N ALA A 396 -15.96 -23.50 -5.72
CA ALA A 396 -16.74 -23.88 -6.89
C ALA A 396 -17.53 -22.70 -7.49
N CYS A 397 -17.73 -22.71 -8.80
CA CYS A 397 -18.65 -21.82 -9.50
C CYS A 397 -19.41 -22.57 -10.61
N ASP A 398 -20.50 -21.98 -11.09
CA ASP A 398 -21.19 -22.42 -12.31
C ASP A 398 -20.38 -21.96 -13.54
N CYS A 399 -19.25 -22.62 -13.74
CA CYS A 399 -18.18 -22.26 -14.67
C CYS A 399 -17.51 -23.55 -15.20
N ASP A 400 -16.72 -23.44 -16.28
CA ASP A 400 -15.91 -24.55 -16.81
C ASP A 400 -14.44 -24.13 -16.94
N PRO A 401 -13.51 -24.70 -16.14
CA PRO A 401 -13.73 -25.73 -15.12
C PRO A 401 -14.55 -25.23 -13.92
N PRO A 402 -15.17 -26.12 -13.11
CA PRO A 402 -16.17 -25.77 -12.07
C PRO A 402 -15.54 -25.21 -10.79
N TYR A 403 -14.53 -24.37 -10.93
CA TYR A 403 -13.84 -23.68 -9.85
C TYR A 403 -13.24 -22.38 -10.37
N SER A 404 -12.95 -21.44 -9.46
CA SER A 404 -12.16 -20.26 -9.79
C SER A 404 -11.17 -19.93 -8.68
N GLY A 405 -9.94 -19.60 -9.09
CA GLY A 405 -8.89 -19.06 -8.23
C GLY A 405 -9.23 -17.70 -7.63
N GLU A 406 -10.30 -17.03 -8.08
CA GLU A 406 -10.88 -15.83 -7.44
C GLU A 406 -11.62 -16.18 -6.14
N ASN A 407 -12.20 -17.39 -6.03
CA ASN A 407 -13.04 -17.81 -4.91
C ASN A 407 -12.20 -18.33 -3.72
N ALA A 408 -11.33 -17.48 -3.18
CA ALA A 408 -10.44 -17.80 -2.07
C ALA A 408 -10.22 -16.56 -1.18
N ILE A 409 -9.54 -16.69 -0.03
CA ILE A 409 -9.17 -15.53 0.80
C ILE A 409 -8.06 -14.70 0.13
N SER A 410 -7.12 -15.36 -0.54
CA SER A 410 -6.05 -14.75 -1.35
C SER A 410 -6.15 -15.22 -2.80
N ALA A 411 -6.86 -14.48 -3.64
CA ALA A 411 -7.13 -14.89 -5.03
C ALA A 411 -5.87 -15.12 -5.88
N ARG A 412 -6.01 -15.96 -6.92
CA ARG A 412 -5.01 -16.29 -7.94
C ARG A 412 -5.67 -16.44 -9.31
N CYS A 413 -6.16 -15.33 -9.88
CA CYS A 413 -6.88 -15.35 -11.16
C CYS A 413 -5.99 -15.80 -12.32
N ASP A 414 -4.68 -15.62 -12.22
CA ASP A 414 -3.71 -16.05 -13.23
C ASP A 414 -3.70 -17.57 -13.43
N LEU A 415 -4.13 -18.34 -12.41
CA LEU A 415 -4.21 -19.79 -12.46
C LEU A 415 -5.53 -20.31 -13.04
N ASN A 416 -6.48 -19.43 -13.35
CA ASN A 416 -7.69 -19.78 -14.08
C ASN A 416 -7.35 -20.02 -15.56
N PRO A 417 -7.89 -21.07 -16.22
CA PRO A 417 -7.67 -21.26 -17.65
C PRO A 417 -8.19 -20.07 -18.47
N ALA A 418 -7.34 -19.53 -19.35
CA ALA A 418 -7.72 -18.42 -20.23
C ALA A 418 -8.84 -18.77 -21.22
N ASN A 419 -9.02 -20.05 -21.53
CA ASN A 419 -10.09 -20.58 -22.37
C ASN A 419 -11.29 -21.12 -21.57
N GLY A 420 -11.33 -20.89 -20.25
CA GLY A 420 -12.46 -21.28 -19.42
C GLY A 420 -13.71 -20.44 -19.67
N THR A 421 -14.86 -20.97 -19.30
CA THR A 421 -16.16 -20.28 -19.38
C THR A 421 -16.57 -19.83 -17.99
N TYR A 422 -16.80 -18.54 -17.82
CA TYR A 422 -17.12 -17.93 -16.53
C TYR A 422 -18.38 -17.07 -16.64
N PRO A 423 -19.27 -17.04 -15.63
CA PRO A 423 -20.52 -16.29 -15.71
C PRO A 423 -20.31 -14.77 -15.70
N PHE A 424 -19.20 -14.29 -15.13
CA PHE A 424 -18.78 -12.89 -15.17
C PHE A 424 -17.25 -12.79 -15.05
N SER A 425 -16.71 -11.62 -15.43
CA SER A 425 -15.29 -11.45 -15.73
C SER A 425 -14.35 -11.58 -14.53
N ALA A 426 -14.80 -11.33 -13.30
CA ALA A 426 -13.96 -11.48 -12.10
C ALA A 426 -13.47 -12.92 -11.86
N LEU A 427 -14.30 -13.91 -12.20
CA LEU A 427 -13.98 -15.33 -12.01
C LEU A 427 -12.97 -15.86 -13.05
N GLY A 428 -12.68 -15.09 -14.10
CA GLY A 428 -11.86 -15.52 -15.22
C GLY A 428 -10.35 -15.39 -15.02
N HIS A 429 -9.60 -15.64 -16.10
CA HIS A 429 -8.16 -15.46 -16.14
C HIS A 429 -7.81 -13.97 -16.19
N ARG A 430 -7.05 -13.51 -15.19
CA ARG A 430 -6.63 -12.10 -15.07
C ARG A 430 -5.24 -12.01 -14.44
N ASP A 431 -4.50 -10.98 -14.82
CA ASP A 431 -3.30 -10.54 -14.10
C ASP A 431 -3.70 -9.84 -12.79
N HIS A 432 -4.30 -10.59 -11.86
CA HIS A 432 -4.92 -10.09 -10.64
C HIS A 432 -5.01 -11.16 -9.56
N GLY A 433 -4.86 -10.76 -8.30
CA GLY A 433 -5.02 -11.66 -7.15
C GLY A 433 -4.50 -11.04 -5.86
N GLY A 434 -4.42 -11.85 -4.80
CA GLY A 434 -3.79 -11.45 -3.55
C GLY A 434 -2.29 -11.24 -3.73
N THR A 435 -1.82 -10.01 -3.49
CA THR A 435 -0.43 -9.60 -3.74
C THR A 435 0.42 -9.48 -2.47
N ASP A 436 -0.21 -9.43 -1.30
CA ASP A 436 0.46 -9.34 -0.01
C ASP A 436 -0.35 -9.99 1.11
N MET A 437 0.19 -9.91 2.33
CA MET A 437 -0.55 -10.07 3.57
C MET A 437 0.14 -9.22 4.64
N LYS A 438 -0.63 -8.46 5.41
CA LYS A 438 -0.16 -7.67 6.56
C LYS A 438 -0.93 -8.11 7.78
N LEU A 439 -0.27 -8.12 8.93
CA LEU A 439 -0.81 -8.52 10.22
C LEU A 439 -0.22 -7.63 11.31
N THR A 440 -1.03 -7.25 12.27
CA THR A 440 -0.57 -6.70 13.55
C THR A 440 -1.38 -7.31 14.70
N THR A 441 -0.83 -7.24 15.91
CA THR A 441 -1.40 -7.74 17.15
C THR A 441 -1.24 -6.70 18.24
N ILE A 442 -1.92 -6.82 19.38
CA ILE A 442 -1.72 -5.90 20.51
C ILE A 442 -0.27 -5.98 21.04
N GLN A 443 0.30 -7.19 21.00
CA GLN A 443 1.65 -7.46 21.49
C GLN A 443 2.76 -7.12 20.49
N THR A 444 2.41 -6.88 19.22
CA THR A 444 3.40 -6.50 18.23
C THR A 444 3.89 -5.10 18.58
N ASP A 445 5.13 -4.99 19.07
CA ASP A 445 5.79 -3.70 19.22
C ASP A 445 5.85 -3.05 17.82
N LEU A 446 4.95 -2.10 17.55
CA LEU A 446 4.91 -1.28 16.34
C LEU A 446 6.21 -0.49 16.09
N PHE A 447 7.18 -0.61 17.00
CA PHE A 447 8.46 0.10 17.01
C PHE A 447 9.66 -0.75 16.57
N GLN A 448 9.52 -2.08 16.41
CA GLN A 448 10.60 -2.89 15.85
C GLN A 448 10.46 -2.98 14.32
N PHE A 449 11.00 -1.96 13.65
CA PHE A 449 11.37 -2.03 12.25
C PHE A 449 12.59 -2.98 12.13
N ASP A 450 12.39 -4.28 12.33
CA ASP A 450 13.41 -5.28 12.06
C ASP A 450 13.09 -5.96 10.72
N PRO A 451 13.75 -5.56 9.61
CA PRO A 451 13.52 -6.14 8.29
C PRO A 451 14.02 -7.59 8.15
N ILE A 452 14.40 -8.27 9.25
CA ILE A 452 15.09 -9.57 9.19
C ILE A 452 14.59 -10.50 10.31
N GLN A 453 13.37 -11.05 10.21
CA GLN A 453 13.02 -12.38 10.79
C GLN A 453 11.78 -12.98 10.10
N TRP A 454 11.81 -13.16 8.78
CA TRP A 454 10.75 -13.90 8.09
C TRP A 454 11.34 -14.87 7.05
N ASP A 455 12.15 -15.83 7.53
CA ASP A 455 12.63 -16.94 6.71
C ASP A 455 11.52 -18.00 6.58
N PHE A 456 10.71 -17.91 5.52
CA PHE A 456 9.74 -18.94 5.19
C PHE A 456 10.34 -19.89 4.14
N GLN A 457 10.73 -21.07 4.61
CA GLN A 457 10.93 -22.24 3.77
C GLN A 457 9.55 -22.68 3.25
N TRP A 458 9.29 -22.46 1.96
CA TRP A 458 8.15 -23.07 1.27
C TRP A 458 8.31 -24.60 1.32
N GLN A 459 7.42 -25.29 2.05
CA GLN A 459 7.25 -26.75 1.92
C GLN A 459 5.98 -27.06 1.13
#